data_AF-A0A819T8F7-F1
#
_entry.id   AF-A0A819T8F7-F1
#
_cell.length_a   1.000
_cell.length_b   1.000
_cell.length_c   1.000
_cell.angle_alpha   90.00
_cell.angle_beta   90.00
_cell.angle_gamma   90.00
#
_symmetry.space_group_name_H-M   'P 1'
#
loop_
_entity.id
_entity.type
_entity.pdbx_description
1 polymer ?
#
loop_
_entity_poly.entity_id
_entity_poly.type
_entity_poly.pdbx_seq_one_letter_code
_entity_poly.pdbx_strand_id
1 'polypeptide(L)'
;MRECVFRALLQKNIFYFDTHTTGELSTILNINISKIHDGIGDKLALLIQSIAKFVISLIVAFFRGWKMTFVMLSLAPFILIVSIISSKMFGKLFAQELKAYERAGAISEEVFSNVRTVFAFNGTKHEQTRYEKHIESARKHAIKKGAISGIIIGLMYFIFFASYAISFWYGNYLIHNENYDISNVIFIFFNVIMALLSLGRSTTYRESINQAKIAAAPVWDILRLEEQTICTTDRKIPNMNFCGKVKFNNVFFSYPSRPDMVVLRGLTFEAEAGQTLALVGKSTCMQLLQQFYKPTRGQIMLDDQSIECFDSQELQRKIGVVNQEPVLFATTILKNIQYGQPNATFADIQAAAMTANAHNFIMSLPDVCLS
;
A
#
# COMPACT_ATOMS: atom_id res chain seq x y z
N MET A 1 -15.16 -1.16 -2.60
CA MET A 1 -14.08 -0.76 -1.68
C MET A 1 -13.04 0.13 -2.35
N ARG A 2 -12.34 -0.30 -3.41
CA ARG A 2 -11.33 0.54 -4.12
C ARG A 2 -11.87 1.91 -4.53
N GLU A 3 -13.04 1.94 -5.17
CA GLU A 3 -13.69 3.19 -5.57
C GLU A 3 -14.00 4.10 -4.37
N CYS A 4 -14.55 3.55 -3.29
CA CYS A 4 -14.87 4.32 -2.09
C CYS A 4 -13.62 4.92 -1.44
N VAL A 5 -12.53 4.14 -1.36
CA VAL A 5 -11.25 4.61 -0.80
C VAL A 5 -10.65 5.68 -1.69
N PHE A 6 -10.67 5.49 -3.01
CA PHE A 6 -10.19 6.49 -3.96
C PHE A 6 -10.98 7.80 -3.86
N ARG A 7 -12.32 7.71 -3.79
CA ARG A 7 -13.20 8.86 -3.58
C ARG A 7 -12.91 9.57 -2.25
N ALA A 8 -12.74 8.81 -1.17
CA ALA A 8 -12.41 9.35 0.14
C ALA A 8 -11.02 10.01 0.18
N LEU A 9 -10.05 9.50 -0.58
CA LEU A 9 -8.73 10.12 -0.73
C LEU A 9 -8.80 11.46 -1.48
N LEU A 10 -9.57 11.53 -2.57
CA LEU A 10 -9.75 12.77 -3.32
C LEU A 10 -10.47 13.88 -2.54
N GLN A 11 -11.15 13.52 -1.45
CA GLN A 11 -11.81 14.45 -0.53
C GLN A 11 -10.90 14.90 0.62
N LYS A 12 -9.69 14.34 0.77
CA LYS A 12 -8.75 14.76 1.81
C LYS A 12 -8.14 16.13 1.48
N ASN A 13 -7.81 16.87 2.53
CA ASN A 13 -7.10 18.14 2.40
C ASN A 13 -5.64 17.92 1.96
N ILE A 14 -4.99 18.98 1.47
CA ILE A 14 -3.60 18.90 0.98
C ILE A 14 -2.64 18.45 2.09
N PHE A 15 -2.92 18.81 3.35
CA PHE A 15 -2.11 18.44 4.49
C PHE A 15 -1.99 16.92 4.66
N TYR A 16 -3.05 16.18 4.36
CA TYR A 16 -3.01 14.73 4.34
C TYR A 16 -1.96 14.21 3.34
N PHE A 17 -1.86 14.84 2.17
CA PHE A 17 -0.88 14.49 1.13
C PHE A 17 0.55 14.99 1.43
N ASP A 18 0.71 16.01 2.28
CA ASP A 18 2.03 16.44 2.75
C ASP A 18 2.62 15.49 3.80
N THR A 19 1.77 14.76 4.52
CA THR A 19 2.16 13.85 5.60
C THR A 19 2.24 12.39 5.18
N HIS A 20 1.56 12.02 4.09
CA HIS A 20 1.57 10.67 3.53
C HIS A 20 2.25 10.65 2.18
N THR A 21 3.13 9.67 1.97
CA THR A 21 3.82 9.55 0.68
C THR A 21 2.91 8.97 -0.40
N THR A 22 3.13 9.34 -1.66
CA THR A 22 2.39 8.79 -2.80
C THR A 22 2.52 7.26 -2.89
N GLY A 23 3.70 6.71 -2.55
CA GLY A 23 3.95 5.27 -2.50
C GLY A 23 3.14 4.55 -1.42
N GLU A 24 2.94 5.18 -0.26
CA GLU A 24 2.09 4.66 0.81
C GLU A 24 0.63 4.58 0.38
N LEU A 25 0.08 5.67 -0.19
CA LEU A 25 -1.31 5.69 -0.67
C LEU A 25 -1.56 4.66 -1.79
N SER A 26 -0.59 4.49 -2.69
CA SER A 26 -0.63 3.43 -3.72
C SER A 26 -0.62 2.02 -3.11
N THR A 27 0.19 1.81 -2.06
CA THR A 27 0.23 0.55 -1.31
C THR A 27 -1.12 0.25 -0.68
N ILE A 28 -1.79 1.25 -0.11
CA ILE A 28 -3.11 1.09 0.48
C ILE A 28 -4.14 0.67 -0.58
N LEU A 29 -4.19 1.37 -1.72
CA LEU A 29 -5.14 1.08 -2.80
C LEU A 29 -4.91 -0.28 -3.47
N ASN A 30 -3.65 -0.66 -3.70
CA ASN A 30 -3.31 -1.85 -4.47
C ASN A 30 -3.05 -3.08 -3.60
N ILE A 31 -2.21 -2.97 -2.58
CA ILE A 31 -1.75 -4.10 -1.78
C ILE A 31 -2.74 -4.39 -0.65
N ASN A 32 -3.09 -3.39 0.15
CA ASN A 32 -3.92 -3.63 1.33
C ASN A 32 -5.34 -4.07 0.97
N ILE A 33 -5.98 -3.43 -0.02
CA ILE A 33 -7.31 -3.84 -0.46
C ILE A 33 -7.30 -5.27 -1.04
N SER A 34 -6.24 -5.67 -1.73
CA SER A 34 -6.12 -7.05 -2.25
C SER A 34 -5.96 -8.06 -1.11
N LYS A 35 -5.16 -7.76 -0.08
CA LYS A 35 -5.06 -8.59 1.13
C LYS A 35 -6.40 -8.75 1.85
N ILE A 36 -7.20 -7.68 1.93
CA ILE A 36 -8.55 -7.72 2.50
C ILE A 36 -9.45 -8.65 1.69
N HIS A 37 -9.42 -8.55 0.36
CA HIS A 37 -10.17 -9.43 -0.52
C HIS A 37 -9.76 -10.90 -0.35
N ASP A 38 -8.46 -11.19 -0.30
CA ASP A 38 -7.95 -12.55 -0.12
C ASP A 38 -8.39 -13.16 1.21
N GLY A 39 -8.33 -12.39 2.30
CA GLY A 39 -8.70 -12.92 3.62
C GLY A 39 -10.21 -13.08 3.82
N ILE A 40 -11.03 -12.15 3.32
CA ILE A 40 -12.50 -12.19 3.47
C ILE A 40 -13.16 -13.09 2.41
N GLY A 41 -12.50 -13.34 1.29
CA GLY A 41 -13.00 -14.17 0.19
C GLY A 41 -13.11 -15.65 0.54
N ASP A 42 -12.32 -16.49 -0.13
CA ASP A 42 -12.41 -17.96 0.04
C ASP A 42 -11.74 -18.47 1.33
N LYS A 43 -10.77 -17.73 1.88
CA LYS A 43 -9.94 -18.20 3.00
C LYS A 43 -10.73 -18.43 4.29
N LEU A 44 -11.74 -17.61 4.57
CA LEU A 44 -12.62 -17.81 5.74
C LEU A 44 -13.43 -19.10 5.60
N ALA A 45 -14.03 -19.34 4.43
CA ALA A 45 -14.77 -20.56 4.14
C ALA A 45 -13.85 -21.80 4.21
N LEU A 46 -12.64 -21.69 3.66
CA LEU A 46 -11.63 -22.75 3.71
C LEU A 46 -11.17 -23.04 5.15
N LEU A 47 -11.06 -22.02 6.01
CA LEU A 47 -10.72 -22.21 7.42
C LEU A 47 -11.83 -23.00 8.14
N ILE A 48 -13.09 -22.59 7.98
CA ILE A 48 -14.25 -23.30 8.56
C ILE A 48 -14.29 -24.74 8.05
N GLN A 49 -14.11 -24.94 6.75
CA GLN A 49 -14.06 -26.26 6.13
C GLN A 49 -12.93 -27.11 6.72
N SER A 50 -11.73 -26.55 6.89
CA SER A 50 -10.58 -27.26 7.47
C SER A 50 -10.82 -27.68 8.93
N ILE A 51 -11.42 -26.80 9.73
CA ILE A 51 -11.75 -27.11 11.14
C ILE A 51 -12.83 -28.20 11.20
N ALA A 52 -13.90 -28.08 10.40
CA ALA A 52 -14.95 -29.08 10.33
C ALA A 52 -14.41 -30.45 9.88
N LYS A 53 -13.58 -30.48 8.82
CA LYS A 53 -12.90 -31.70 8.36
C LYS A 53 -12.04 -32.33 9.46
N PHE A 54 -11.25 -31.53 10.18
CA PHE A 54 -10.44 -32.02 11.28
C PHE A 54 -11.28 -32.68 12.37
N VAL A 55 -12.34 -32.01 12.84
CA VAL A 55 -13.21 -32.51 13.91
C VAL A 55 -13.97 -33.76 13.47
N ILE A 56 -14.61 -33.74 12.30
CA ILE A 56 -15.40 -34.85 11.79
C ILE A 56 -14.51 -36.07 11.55
N SER A 57 -13.36 -35.92 10.89
CA SER A 57 -12.45 -37.03 10.61
C SER A 57 -11.90 -37.67 11.89
N LEU A 58 -11.60 -36.88 12.93
CA LEU A 58 -11.19 -37.42 14.23
C LEU A 58 -12.33 -38.19 14.92
N ILE A 59 -13.54 -37.62 14.97
CA ILE A 59 -14.70 -38.26 15.60
C ILE A 59 -14.97 -39.63 14.94
N VAL A 60 -15.03 -39.68 13.61
CA VAL A 60 -15.32 -40.91 12.88
C VAL A 60 -14.19 -41.94 13.02
N ALA A 61 -12.93 -41.50 13.11
CA ALA A 61 -11.79 -42.38 13.42
C ALA A 61 -11.89 -43.00 14.82
N PHE A 62 -12.21 -42.20 15.85
CA PHE A 62 -12.39 -42.69 17.21
C PHE A 62 -13.54 -43.69 17.34
N PHE A 63 -14.67 -43.45 16.65
CA PHE A 63 -15.79 -44.39 16.64
C PHE A 63 -15.45 -45.75 16.01
N ARG A 64 -14.59 -45.78 14.99
CA ARG A 64 -14.20 -47.02 14.30
C ARG A 64 -13.11 -47.80 15.03
N GLY A 65 -12.18 -47.09 15.67
CA GLY A 65 -11.07 -47.74 16.36
C GLY A 65 -10.24 -46.75 17.17
N TRP A 66 -10.62 -46.58 18.43
CA TRP A 66 -9.95 -45.66 19.35
C TRP A 66 -8.48 -46.02 19.61
N LYS A 67 -8.13 -47.32 19.69
CA LYS A 67 -6.75 -47.78 19.95
C LYS A 67 -5.78 -47.35 18.86
N MET A 68 -6.11 -47.60 17.59
CA MET A 68 -5.30 -47.19 16.44
C MET A 68 -5.20 -45.66 16.35
N THR A 69 -6.31 -44.97 16.61
CA THR A 69 -6.38 -43.51 16.55
C THR A 69 -5.45 -42.87 17.59
N PHE A 70 -5.37 -43.40 18.82
CA PHE A 70 -4.41 -42.94 19.84
C PHE A 70 -2.96 -43.14 19.43
N VAL A 71 -2.62 -44.28 18.83
CA VAL A 71 -1.25 -44.53 18.35
C VAL A 71 -0.87 -43.51 17.29
N MET A 72 -1.75 -43.22 16.34
CA MET A 72 -1.49 -42.20 15.32
C MET A 72 -1.44 -40.78 15.91
N LEU A 73 -2.30 -40.47 16.88
CA LEU A 73 -2.31 -39.16 17.52
C LEU A 73 -1.08 -38.93 18.41
N SER A 74 -0.49 -39.99 18.98
CA SER A 74 0.75 -39.90 19.77
C SER A 74 1.96 -39.44 18.95
N LEU A 75 1.88 -39.57 17.62
CA LEU A 75 2.90 -39.11 16.66
C LEU A 75 2.71 -37.63 16.29
N ALA A 76 1.51 -37.06 16.51
CA ALA A 76 1.22 -35.66 16.16
C ALA A 76 2.05 -34.63 16.97
N PRO A 77 2.29 -34.78 18.28
CA PRO A 77 3.18 -33.91 19.05
C PRO A 77 4.60 -33.85 18.47
N PHE A 78 5.14 -34.97 17.99
CA PHE A 78 6.48 -35.00 17.39
C PHE A 78 6.54 -34.15 16.12
N ILE A 79 5.55 -34.32 15.23
CA ILE A 79 5.43 -33.51 14.01
C ILE A 79 5.31 -32.02 14.39
N LEU A 80 4.46 -31.69 15.37
CA LEU A 80 4.24 -30.32 15.82
C LEU A 80 5.52 -29.66 16.37
N ILE A 81 6.28 -30.37 17.22
CA ILE A 81 7.54 -29.87 17.78
C ILE A 81 8.54 -29.56 16.68
N VAL A 82 8.72 -30.50 15.73
CA VAL A 82 9.63 -30.29 14.59
C VAL A 82 9.14 -29.14 13.74
N SER A 83 7.83 -28.95 13.55
CA SER A 83 7.27 -27.84 12.77
C SER A 83 7.55 -26.49 13.43
N ILE A 84 7.41 -26.40 14.75
CA ILE A 84 7.67 -25.17 15.52
C ILE A 84 9.17 -24.81 15.45
N ILE A 85 10.06 -25.78 15.66
CA ILE A 85 11.51 -25.57 15.57
C ILE A 85 11.89 -25.10 14.16
N SER A 86 11.35 -25.78 13.15
CA SER A 86 11.56 -25.47 11.74
C SER A 86 11.12 -24.06 11.39
N SER A 87 9.92 -23.66 11.82
CA SER A 87 9.37 -22.31 11.58
C SER A 87 10.27 -21.22 12.19
N LYS A 88 10.69 -21.39 13.46
CA LYS A 88 11.60 -20.43 14.13
C LYS A 88 12.96 -20.34 13.43
N MET A 89 13.53 -21.48 13.06
CA MET A 89 14.83 -21.51 12.39
C MET A 89 14.76 -20.90 10.99
N PHE A 90 13.71 -21.20 10.24
CA PHE A 90 13.47 -20.64 8.91
C PHE A 90 13.30 -19.12 8.98
N GLY A 91 12.51 -18.62 9.92
CA GLY A 91 12.33 -17.17 10.13
C GLY A 91 13.65 -16.45 10.44
N LYS A 92 14.51 -17.04 11.29
CA LYS A 92 15.84 -16.49 11.60
C LYS A 92 16.76 -16.44 10.38
N LEU A 93 16.82 -17.53 9.60
CA LEU A 93 17.67 -17.60 8.41
C LEU A 93 17.17 -16.67 7.30
N PHE A 94 15.85 -16.56 7.13
CA PHE A 94 15.22 -15.63 6.22
C PHE A 94 15.56 -14.18 6.57
N ALA A 95 15.49 -13.79 7.85
CA ALA A 95 15.85 -12.44 8.29
C ALA A 95 17.33 -12.11 8.02
N GLN A 96 18.24 -13.09 8.18
CA GLN A 96 19.67 -12.90 7.87
C GLN A 96 19.92 -12.71 6.37
N GLU A 97 19.24 -13.51 5.54
CA GLU A 97 19.27 -13.39 4.09
C GLU A 97 18.73 -12.03 3.64
N LEU A 98 17.55 -11.63 4.13
CA LEU A 98 16.93 -10.36 3.79
C LEU A 98 17.84 -9.17 4.14
N LYS A 99 18.44 -9.17 5.33
CA LYS A 99 19.38 -8.13 5.77
C LYS A 99 20.63 -8.04 4.90
N ALA A 100 21.08 -9.17 4.32
CA ALA A 100 22.19 -9.16 3.38
C ALA A 100 21.78 -8.56 2.03
N TYR A 101 20.56 -8.87 1.55
CA TYR A 101 19.99 -8.28 0.34
C TYR A 101 19.70 -6.78 0.47
N GLU A 102 19.22 -6.31 1.62
CA GLU A 102 18.96 -4.89 1.88
C GLU A 102 20.21 -4.02 1.64
N ARG A 103 21.39 -4.52 2.03
CA ARG A 103 22.67 -3.81 1.79
C ARG A 103 23.01 -3.70 0.30
N ALA A 104 22.76 -4.77 -0.46
CA ALA A 104 22.97 -4.74 -1.90
C ALA A 104 21.94 -3.83 -2.60
N GLY A 105 20.68 -3.87 -2.13
CA GLY A 105 19.60 -3.00 -2.61
C GLY A 105 19.89 -1.53 -2.38
N ALA A 106 20.38 -1.15 -1.19
CA ALA A 106 20.76 0.22 -0.87
C ALA A 106 21.86 0.76 -1.82
N ILE A 107 22.83 -0.08 -2.18
CA ILE A 107 23.87 0.28 -3.16
C ILE A 107 23.25 0.50 -4.54
N SER A 108 22.37 -0.40 -5.00
CA SER A 108 21.69 -0.21 -6.29
C SER A 108 20.85 1.06 -6.33
N GLU A 109 20.13 1.36 -5.26
CA GLU A 109 19.32 2.57 -5.14
C GLU A 109 20.20 3.83 -5.21
N GLU A 110 21.30 3.88 -4.45
CA GLU A 110 22.27 4.98 -4.49
C GLU A 110 22.83 5.21 -5.91
N VAL A 111 23.22 4.12 -6.59
CA VAL A 111 23.81 4.15 -7.93
C VAL A 111 22.81 4.60 -8.97
N PHE A 112 21.58 4.07 -8.97
CA PHE A 112 20.57 4.43 -9.95
C PHE A 112 20.02 5.84 -9.73
N SER A 113 19.89 6.28 -8.47
CA SER A 113 19.52 7.65 -8.16
C SER A 113 20.57 8.67 -8.65
N ASN A 114 21.84 8.27 -8.72
CA ASN A 114 22.96 9.13 -9.12
C ASN A 114 23.64 8.66 -10.41
N VAL A 115 22.91 7.98 -11.29
CA VAL A 115 23.48 7.29 -12.45
C VAL A 115 24.26 8.23 -13.39
N ARG A 116 23.79 9.48 -13.55
CA ARG A 116 24.48 10.50 -14.35
C ARG A 116 25.86 10.83 -13.78
N THR A 117 25.98 10.92 -12.45
CA THR A 117 27.25 11.17 -11.76
C THR A 117 28.20 9.99 -11.95
N VAL A 118 27.69 8.76 -11.79
CA VAL A 118 28.50 7.54 -11.99
C VAL A 118 29.07 7.49 -13.41
N PHE A 119 28.26 7.81 -14.43
CA PHE A 119 28.75 7.89 -15.81
C PHE A 119 29.71 9.07 -16.04
N ALA A 120 29.43 10.25 -15.48
CA ALA A 120 30.29 11.43 -15.63
C ALA A 120 31.72 11.19 -15.09
N PHE A 121 31.85 10.40 -14.03
CA PHE A 121 33.14 10.02 -13.43
C PHE A 121 33.67 8.65 -13.87
N ASN A 122 33.05 7.99 -14.88
CA ASN A 122 33.40 6.63 -15.33
C ASN A 122 33.49 5.59 -14.20
N GLY A 123 32.65 5.71 -13.16
CA GLY A 123 32.68 4.90 -11.93
C GLY A 123 32.01 3.52 -12.02
N THR A 124 31.56 3.08 -13.19
CA THR A 124 30.71 1.88 -13.36
C THR A 124 31.36 0.60 -12.82
N LYS A 125 32.65 0.36 -13.10
CA LYS A 125 33.39 -0.80 -12.57
C LYS A 125 33.54 -0.78 -11.04
N HIS A 126 33.69 0.40 -10.45
CA HIS A 126 33.80 0.55 -9.00
C HIS A 126 32.50 0.14 -8.33
N GLU A 127 31.38 0.68 -8.82
CA GLU A 127 30.04 0.38 -8.32
C GLU A 127 29.64 -1.09 -8.54
N GLN A 128 30.02 -1.67 -9.68
CA GLN A 128 29.84 -3.10 -9.94
C GLN A 128 30.55 -3.95 -8.89
N THR A 129 31.83 -3.67 -8.61
CA THR A 129 32.61 -4.42 -7.62
C THR A 129 32.01 -4.27 -6.21
N ARG A 130 31.54 -3.06 -5.88
CA ARG A 130 30.86 -2.76 -4.61
C ARG A 130 29.59 -3.61 -4.47
N TYR A 131 28.76 -3.67 -5.51
CA TYR A 131 27.55 -4.50 -5.53
C TYR A 131 27.88 -6.01 -5.42
N GLU A 132 28.85 -6.50 -6.21
CA GLU A 132 29.28 -7.90 -6.22
C GLU A 132 29.74 -8.39 -4.83
N LYS A 133 30.47 -7.55 -4.08
CA LYS A 133 30.90 -7.87 -2.72
C LYS A 133 29.72 -8.13 -1.78
N HIS A 134 28.65 -7.34 -1.90
CA HIS A 134 27.48 -7.46 -1.03
C HIS A 134 26.54 -8.59 -1.47
N ILE A 135 26.38 -8.79 -2.79
CA ILE A 135 25.55 -9.89 -3.31
C ILE A 135 26.17 -11.26 -3.00
N GLU A 136 27.51 -11.37 -2.96
CA GLU A 136 28.20 -12.60 -2.59
C GLU A 136 27.93 -13.00 -1.13
N SER A 137 27.84 -12.01 -0.23
CA SER A 137 27.42 -12.25 1.15
C SER A 137 25.97 -12.76 1.22
N ALA A 138 25.06 -12.16 0.45
CA ALA A 138 23.68 -12.62 0.36
C ALA A 138 23.60 -14.06 -0.19
N ARG A 139 24.38 -14.37 -1.23
CA ARG A 139 24.51 -15.72 -1.81
C ARG A 139 24.92 -16.76 -0.76
N LYS A 140 25.89 -16.46 0.09
CA LYS A 140 26.32 -17.37 1.17
C LYS A 140 25.20 -17.64 2.18
N HIS A 141 24.43 -16.62 2.57
CA HIS A 141 23.28 -16.80 3.46
C HIS A 141 22.17 -17.60 2.80
N ALA A 142 21.90 -17.35 1.51
CA ALA A 142 20.91 -18.08 0.73
C ALA A 142 21.28 -19.58 0.59
N ILE A 143 22.55 -19.89 0.27
CA ILE A 143 23.03 -21.28 0.20
C ILE A 143 22.89 -21.98 1.55
N LYS A 144 23.32 -21.32 2.64
CA LYS A 144 23.20 -21.87 4.00
C LYS A 144 21.73 -22.12 4.38
N LYS A 145 20.84 -21.17 4.08
CA LYS A 145 19.40 -21.32 4.28
C LYS A 145 18.84 -22.48 3.47
N GLY A 146 19.22 -22.59 2.20
CA GLY A 146 18.79 -23.67 1.30
C GLY A 146 19.19 -25.05 1.84
N ALA A 147 20.46 -25.22 2.23
CA ALA A 147 20.95 -26.47 2.81
C ALA A 147 20.21 -26.85 4.11
N ILE A 148 20.05 -25.90 5.03
CA ILE A 148 19.34 -26.14 6.30
C ILE A 148 17.85 -26.44 6.05
N SER A 149 17.21 -25.73 5.11
CA SER A 149 15.81 -25.98 4.74
C SER A 149 15.64 -27.36 4.13
N GLY A 150 16.58 -27.80 3.28
CA GLY A 150 16.59 -29.15 2.72
C GLY A 150 16.65 -30.23 3.79
N ILE A 151 17.54 -30.07 4.78
CA ILE A 151 17.66 -31.01 5.92
C ILE A 151 16.36 -31.05 6.74
N ILE A 152 15.77 -29.89 7.04
CA ILE A 152 14.49 -29.82 7.75
C ILE A 152 13.39 -30.57 7.00
N ILE A 153 13.24 -30.29 5.70
CA ILE A 153 12.19 -30.89 4.88
C ILE A 153 12.41 -32.40 4.78
N GLY A 154 13.66 -32.85 4.61
CA GLY A 154 14.01 -34.27 4.63
C GLY A 154 13.66 -34.95 5.96
N LEU A 155 14.01 -34.33 7.09
CA LEU A 155 13.67 -34.84 8.43
C LEU A 155 12.15 -34.91 8.63
N MET A 156 11.41 -33.93 8.15
CA MET A 156 9.94 -33.94 8.18
C MET A 156 9.38 -35.12 7.40
N TYR A 157 9.80 -35.32 6.15
CA TYR A 157 9.35 -36.46 5.35
C TYR A 157 9.73 -37.79 5.99
N PHE A 158 10.92 -37.90 6.57
CA PHE A 158 11.33 -39.09 7.30
C PHE A 158 10.39 -39.40 8.47
N ILE A 159 10.04 -38.40 9.30
CA ILE A 159 9.09 -38.58 10.41
C ILE A 159 7.70 -38.96 9.88
N PHE A 160 7.24 -38.35 8.78
CA PHE A 160 5.97 -38.71 8.15
C PHE A 160 5.95 -40.18 7.69
N PHE A 161 6.95 -40.64 6.95
CA PHE A 161 7.00 -42.04 6.50
C PHE A 161 7.21 -43.03 7.65
N ALA A 162 8.03 -42.68 8.65
CA ALA A 162 8.17 -43.49 9.86
C ALA A 162 6.83 -43.60 10.61
N SER A 163 6.05 -42.51 10.68
CA SER A 163 4.72 -42.53 11.29
C SER A 163 3.76 -43.47 10.58
N TYR A 164 3.82 -43.53 9.24
CA TYR A 164 3.02 -44.45 8.44
C TYR A 164 3.43 -45.90 8.67
N ALA A 165 4.74 -46.18 8.68
CA ALA A 165 5.25 -47.51 8.95
C ALA A 165 4.81 -48.04 10.32
N ILE A 166 4.92 -47.21 11.38
CA ILE A 166 4.45 -47.56 12.73
C ILE A 166 2.94 -47.78 12.74
N SER A 167 2.17 -46.93 12.06
CA SER A 167 0.71 -47.04 11.99
C SER A 167 0.26 -48.33 11.32
N PHE A 168 0.90 -48.72 10.20
CA PHE A 168 0.59 -49.98 9.52
C PHE A 168 1.07 -51.21 10.29
N TRP A 169 2.25 -51.15 10.93
CA TRP A 169 2.73 -52.23 11.78
C TRP A 169 1.77 -52.49 12.95
N TYR A 170 1.34 -51.44 13.64
CA TYR A 170 0.36 -51.55 14.73
C TYR A 170 -1.03 -51.94 14.22
N GLY A 171 -1.45 -51.42 13.06
CA GLY A 171 -2.69 -51.83 12.39
C GLY A 171 -2.71 -53.33 12.08
N ASN A 172 -1.58 -53.88 11.62
CA ASN A 172 -1.42 -55.31 11.36
C ASN A 172 -1.55 -56.13 12.67
N TYR A 173 -0.95 -55.65 13.77
CA TYR A 173 -1.12 -56.26 15.09
C TYR A 173 -2.59 -56.28 15.56
N LEU A 174 -3.34 -55.18 15.36
CA LEU A 174 -4.77 -55.09 15.69
C LEU A 174 -5.63 -56.08 14.87
N ILE A 175 -5.29 -56.29 13.60
CA ILE A 175 -6.00 -57.24 12.73
C ILE A 175 -5.84 -58.67 13.25
N HIS A 176 -4.62 -59.07 13.60
CA HIS A 176 -4.34 -60.44 14.05
C HIS A 176 -4.81 -60.74 15.48
N ASN A 177 -4.76 -59.75 16.38
CA ASN A 177 -4.93 -59.99 17.81
C ASN A 177 -6.23 -59.40 18.41
N GLU A 178 -6.86 -58.43 17.76
CA GLU A 178 -8.01 -57.71 18.32
C GLU A 178 -9.24 -57.64 17.39
N ASN A 179 -9.32 -58.54 16.40
CA ASN A 179 -10.43 -58.66 15.45
C ASN A 179 -10.75 -57.35 14.68
N TYR A 180 -9.73 -56.52 14.38
CA TYR A 180 -9.91 -55.40 13.47
C TYR A 180 -9.98 -55.91 12.02
N ASP A 181 -10.94 -55.39 11.25
CA ASP A 181 -10.96 -55.60 9.80
C ASP A 181 -9.94 -54.68 9.09
N ILE A 182 -9.36 -55.16 8.00
CA ILE A 182 -8.42 -54.41 7.15
C ILE A 182 -9.08 -53.12 6.66
N SER A 183 -10.37 -53.18 6.32
CA SER A 183 -11.16 -52.01 5.93
C SER A 183 -11.16 -50.92 7.00
N ASN A 184 -11.36 -51.29 8.27
CA ASN A 184 -11.37 -50.34 9.38
C ASN A 184 -9.98 -49.71 9.59
N VAL A 185 -8.90 -50.49 9.50
CA VAL A 185 -7.52 -49.99 9.63
C VAL A 185 -7.20 -48.94 8.56
N ILE A 186 -7.49 -49.23 7.29
CA ILE A 186 -7.27 -48.30 6.18
C ILE A 186 -8.14 -47.05 6.34
N PHE A 187 -9.40 -47.23 6.73
CA PHE A 187 -10.34 -46.14 6.95
C PHE A 187 -9.87 -45.18 8.07
N ILE A 188 -9.44 -45.71 9.21
CA ILE A 188 -8.91 -44.91 10.33
C ILE A 188 -7.65 -44.17 9.89
N PHE A 189 -6.73 -44.84 9.20
CA PHE A 189 -5.49 -44.26 8.71
C PHE A 189 -5.74 -43.02 7.84
N PHE A 190 -6.59 -43.13 6.81
CA PHE A 190 -6.88 -42.00 5.92
C PHE A 190 -7.63 -40.87 6.63
N ASN A 191 -8.55 -41.18 7.55
CA ASN A 191 -9.25 -40.14 8.30
C ASN A 191 -8.32 -39.35 9.22
N VAL A 192 -7.42 -40.02 9.95
CA VAL A 192 -6.46 -39.32 10.82
C VAL A 192 -5.49 -38.46 10.00
N ILE A 193 -5.01 -38.95 8.85
CA ILE A 193 -4.16 -38.15 7.96
C ILE A 193 -4.91 -36.94 7.40
N MET A 194 -6.14 -37.12 6.93
CA MET A 194 -6.95 -36.00 6.44
C MET A 194 -7.19 -34.96 7.53
N ALA A 195 -7.38 -35.38 8.78
CA ALA A 195 -7.48 -34.48 9.92
C ALA A 195 -6.18 -33.67 10.10
N LEU A 196 -5.03 -34.35 10.19
CA LEU A 196 -3.73 -33.70 10.39
C LEU A 196 -3.39 -32.72 9.24
N LEU A 197 -3.65 -33.10 7.99
CA LEU A 197 -3.44 -32.22 6.83
C LEU A 197 -4.37 -31.00 6.85
N SER A 198 -5.63 -31.18 7.24
CA SER A 198 -6.60 -30.09 7.35
C SER A 198 -6.20 -29.09 8.43
N LEU A 199 -5.68 -29.59 9.55
CA LEU A 199 -5.12 -28.78 10.63
C LEU A 199 -3.90 -27.99 10.15
N GLY A 200 -2.99 -28.61 9.40
CA GLY A 200 -1.85 -27.92 8.78
C GLY A 200 -2.28 -26.74 7.91
N ARG A 201 -3.21 -26.97 6.97
CA ARG A 201 -3.73 -25.91 6.07
C ARG A 201 -4.47 -24.79 6.81
N SER A 202 -5.14 -25.10 7.92
CA SER A 202 -5.86 -24.10 8.72
C SER A 202 -4.94 -22.97 9.22
N THR A 203 -3.66 -23.28 9.49
CA THR A 203 -2.68 -22.30 9.95
C THR A 203 -2.41 -21.22 8.90
N THR A 204 -2.26 -21.60 7.63
CA THR A 204 -2.07 -20.68 6.50
C THR A 204 -3.31 -19.84 6.24
N TYR A 205 -4.51 -20.43 6.29
CA TYR A 205 -5.76 -19.68 6.11
C TYR A 205 -5.97 -18.64 7.22
N ARG A 206 -5.68 -19.02 8.47
CA ARG A 206 -5.70 -18.11 9.62
C ARG A 206 -4.70 -16.96 9.44
N GLU A 207 -3.51 -17.23 8.91
CA GLU A 207 -2.52 -16.19 8.64
C GLU A 207 -3.01 -15.20 7.58
N SER A 208 -3.58 -15.66 6.47
CA SER A 208 -4.18 -14.78 5.44
C SER A 208 -5.29 -13.89 6.01
N ILE A 209 -6.17 -14.45 6.85
CA ILE A 209 -7.22 -13.67 7.54
C ILE A 209 -6.61 -12.63 8.48
N ASN A 210 -5.55 -12.98 9.21
CA ASN A 210 -4.87 -12.03 10.09
C ASN A 210 -4.19 -10.90 9.29
N GLN A 211 -3.56 -11.22 8.15
CA GLN A 211 -2.99 -10.21 7.25
C GLN A 211 -4.06 -9.28 6.69
N ALA A 212 -5.24 -9.80 6.33
CA ALA A 212 -6.39 -9.00 5.91
C ALA A 212 -6.85 -8.03 7.01
N LYS A 213 -6.93 -8.51 8.27
CA LYS A 213 -7.28 -7.67 9.42
C LYS A 213 -6.29 -6.54 9.63
N ILE A 214 -4.99 -6.81 9.52
CA ILE A 214 -3.93 -5.80 9.65
C ILE A 214 -4.02 -4.79 8.49
N ALA A 215 -4.21 -5.27 7.27
CA ALA A 215 -4.33 -4.43 6.07
C ALA A 215 -5.60 -3.55 6.08
N ALA A 216 -6.64 -3.95 6.82
CA ALA A 216 -7.89 -3.21 6.93
C ALA A 216 -7.74 -1.91 7.73
N ALA A 217 -6.84 -1.85 8.73
CA ALA A 217 -6.68 -0.67 9.58
C ALA A 217 -6.44 0.64 8.80
N PRO A 218 -5.38 0.77 7.97
CA PRO A 218 -5.12 2.02 7.24
C PRO A 218 -6.20 2.35 6.21
N VAL A 219 -6.84 1.34 5.60
CA VAL A 219 -7.95 1.55 4.68
C VAL A 219 -9.15 2.12 5.42
N TRP A 220 -9.42 1.60 6.61
CA TRP A 220 -10.51 2.02 7.45
C TRP A 220 -10.28 3.41 8.03
N ASP A 221 -9.05 3.77 8.37
CA ASP A 221 -8.68 5.12 8.80
C ASP A 221 -9.00 6.15 7.72
N ILE A 222 -8.66 5.88 6.45
CA ILE A 222 -9.04 6.76 5.33
C ILE A 222 -10.56 6.94 5.22
N LEU A 223 -11.31 5.84 5.34
CA LEU A 223 -12.76 5.83 5.19
C LEU A 223 -13.51 6.46 6.38
N ARG A 224 -12.97 6.34 7.60
CA ARG A 224 -13.60 6.86 8.82
C ARG A 224 -13.32 8.32 9.10
N LEU A 225 -12.23 8.84 8.57
CA LEU A 225 -11.77 10.18 8.89
C LEU A 225 -12.74 11.16 8.22
N GLU A 226 -13.84 11.42 8.94
CA GLU A 226 -14.77 12.51 8.69
C GLU A 226 -13.93 13.76 8.53
N GLU A 227 -14.19 14.44 7.43
CA GLU A 227 -13.42 15.57 6.99
C GLU A 227 -13.29 16.58 8.14
N GLN A 228 -12.07 17.00 8.44
CA GLN A 228 -11.89 18.42 8.73
C GLN A 228 -12.03 19.14 7.40
N THR A 229 -13.26 19.18 6.88
CA THR A 229 -13.54 19.96 5.68
C THR A 229 -13.16 21.38 6.05
N ILE A 230 -12.39 22.02 5.19
CA ILE A 230 -12.26 23.47 5.23
C ILE A 230 -13.65 24.00 4.84
N CYS A 231 -14.50 24.08 5.87
CA CYS A 231 -15.87 24.59 5.89
C CYS A 231 -16.83 23.92 4.89
N THR A 232 -17.51 22.83 5.27
CA THR A 232 -18.89 22.56 4.80
C THR A 232 -19.87 23.18 5.80
N THR A 233 -19.67 24.46 6.14
CA THR A 233 -20.70 25.22 6.83
C THR A 233 -21.73 25.68 5.81
N ASP A 234 -23.00 25.35 6.06
CA ASP A 234 -24.22 25.68 5.31
C ASP A 234 -24.50 27.20 5.11
N ARG A 235 -23.47 28.04 5.16
CA ARG A 235 -23.53 29.50 5.00
C ARG A 235 -22.31 30.08 4.29
N LYS A 236 -21.84 29.43 3.22
CA LYS A 236 -20.88 30.04 2.30
C LYS A 236 -21.64 30.95 1.34
N ILE A 237 -21.13 32.16 1.11
CA ILE A 237 -21.78 33.17 0.25
C ILE A 237 -21.74 32.65 -1.19
N PRO A 238 -22.88 32.28 -1.80
CA PRO A 238 -22.88 31.82 -3.18
C PRO A 238 -22.83 33.03 -4.13
N ASN A 239 -22.09 32.90 -5.22
CA ASN A 239 -22.14 33.82 -6.37
C ASN A 239 -21.92 35.30 -6.04
N MET A 240 -20.68 35.66 -5.71
CA MET A 240 -20.23 37.04 -5.86
C MET A 240 -19.43 37.18 -7.17
N ASN A 241 -19.72 38.23 -7.94
CA ASN A 241 -18.82 38.67 -8.99
C ASN A 241 -17.60 39.29 -8.31
N PHE A 242 -16.46 38.60 -8.41
CA PHE A 242 -15.21 39.08 -7.83
C PHE A 242 -14.68 40.28 -8.62
N CYS A 243 -14.34 41.35 -7.93
CA CYS A 243 -13.60 42.49 -8.48
C CYS A 243 -12.09 42.15 -8.57
N GLY A 244 -11.61 41.29 -7.66
CA GLY A 244 -10.24 40.78 -7.67
C GLY A 244 -9.27 41.55 -6.78
N LYS A 245 -9.77 42.28 -5.78
CA LYS A 245 -8.94 42.98 -4.77
C LYS A 245 -8.47 41.98 -3.71
N VAL A 246 -7.16 41.84 -3.51
CA VAL A 246 -6.58 40.88 -2.55
C VAL A 246 -5.80 41.60 -1.46
N LYS A 247 -6.06 41.26 -0.20
CA LYS A 247 -5.39 41.86 0.96
C LYS A 247 -4.91 40.79 1.94
N PHE A 248 -3.62 40.82 2.24
CA PHE A 248 -3.01 40.06 3.32
C PHE A 248 -2.80 41.01 4.50
N ASN A 249 -3.30 40.65 5.68
CA ASN A 249 -3.15 41.47 6.88
C ASN A 249 -2.48 40.66 8.01
N ASN A 250 -1.22 41.01 8.29
CA ASN A 250 -0.41 40.45 9.36
C ASN A 250 -0.40 38.92 9.41
N VAL A 251 -0.19 38.28 8.26
CA VAL A 251 -0.33 36.84 8.08
C VAL A 251 0.92 36.10 8.57
N PHE A 252 0.72 35.17 9.50
CA PHE A 252 1.72 34.18 9.94
C PHE A 252 1.30 32.78 9.51
N PHE A 253 2.27 31.99 9.08
CA PHE A 253 2.01 30.63 8.62
C PHE A 253 3.22 29.72 8.79
N SER A 254 2.95 28.50 9.26
CA SER A 254 3.84 27.34 9.23
C SER A 254 3.09 26.18 8.56
N TYR A 255 3.80 25.39 7.75
CA TYR A 255 3.21 24.15 7.22
C TYR A 255 2.95 23.19 8.38
N PRO A 256 1.80 22.49 8.43
CA PRO A 256 1.52 21.61 9.56
C PRO A 256 2.40 20.36 9.58
N SER A 257 3.05 20.01 8.46
CA SER A 257 4.12 19.00 8.41
C SER A 257 5.42 19.44 9.10
N ARG A 258 5.62 20.75 9.32
CA ARG A 258 6.80 21.37 9.96
C ARG A 258 6.37 22.57 10.82
N PRO A 259 5.64 22.36 11.93
CA PRO A 259 5.03 23.43 12.71
C PRO A 259 6.06 24.40 13.30
N ASP A 260 7.26 23.90 13.63
CA ASP A 260 8.34 24.68 14.24
C ASP A 260 9.00 25.69 13.26
N MET A 261 8.74 25.56 11.96
CA MET A 261 9.33 26.42 10.93
C MET A 261 8.33 27.45 10.41
N VAL A 262 8.38 28.65 10.98
CA VAL A 262 7.55 29.78 10.53
C VAL A 262 8.02 30.29 9.17
N VAL A 263 7.18 30.12 8.15
CA VAL A 263 7.42 30.50 6.76
C VAL A 263 7.01 31.96 6.50
N LEU A 264 5.82 32.35 6.95
CA LEU A 264 5.36 33.75 6.86
C LEU A 264 5.40 34.39 8.25
N ARG A 265 6.02 35.56 8.34
CA ARG A 265 6.25 36.30 9.61
C ARG A 265 5.58 37.67 9.56
N GLY A 266 4.26 37.71 9.71
CA GLY A 266 3.50 38.97 9.73
C GLY A 266 3.44 39.67 8.38
N LEU A 267 3.14 38.93 7.31
CA LEU A 267 3.06 39.48 5.96
C LEU A 267 1.82 40.35 5.79
N THR A 268 2.02 41.59 5.33
CA THR A 268 0.95 42.53 4.99
C THR A 268 1.19 43.12 3.60
N PHE A 269 0.22 43.00 2.70
CA PHE A 269 0.21 43.68 1.40
C PHE A 269 -1.22 43.77 0.85
N GLU A 270 -1.42 44.65 -0.12
CA GLU A 270 -2.70 44.86 -0.81
C GLU A 270 -2.43 44.94 -2.31
N ALA A 271 -3.26 44.26 -3.11
CA ALA A 271 -3.24 44.28 -4.56
C ALA A 271 -4.63 44.72 -5.03
N GLU A 272 -4.68 45.83 -5.77
CA GLU A 272 -5.93 46.38 -6.29
C GLU A 272 -6.42 45.58 -7.49
N ALA A 273 -7.72 45.66 -7.77
CA ALA A 273 -8.33 45.02 -8.92
C ALA A 273 -7.65 45.47 -10.23
N GLY A 274 -7.21 44.50 -11.04
CA GLY A 274 -6.49 44.75 -12.31
C GLY A 274 -5.00 45.07 -12.16
N GLN A 275 -4.46 45.14 -10.95
CA GLN A 275 -3.04 45.38 -10.72
C GLN A 275 -2.23 44.08 -10.82
N THR A 276 -1.07 44.15 -11.49
CA THR A 276 -0.08 43.06 -11.47
C THR A 276 0.90 43.29 -10.32
N LEU A 277 0.90 42.39 -9.33
CA LEU A 277 1.84 42.39 -8.21
C LEU A 277 2.91 41.31 -8.40
N ALA A 278 4.18 41.69 -8.30
CA ALA A 278 5.31 40.76 -8.33
C ALA A 278 5.80 40.43 -6.91
N LEU A 279 5.75 39.15 -6.52
CA LEU A 279 6.24 38.65 -5.23
C LEU A 279 7.44 37.72 -5.44
N VAL A 280 8.61 38.10 -4.91
CA VAL A 280 9.81 37.26 -4.97
C VAL A 280 9.80 36.25 -3.82
N GLY A 281 9.85 34.95 -4.14
CA GLY A 281 10.13 33.87 -3.18
C GLY A 281 8.96 33.44 -2.27
N LYS A 282 7.68 33.60 -2.69
CA LYS A 282 6.51 33.34 -1.83
C LYS A 282 5.41 32.48 -2.47
N SER A 283 5.76 31.30 -3.00
CA SER A 283 4.77 30.31 -3.50
C SER A 283 3.68 29.98 -2.48
N THR A 284 4.02 30.00 -1.18
CA THR A 284 3.09 29.81 -0.05
C THR A 284 1.89 30.77 -0.08
N CYS A 285 2.05 32.01 -0.55
CA CYS A 285 0.94 32.98 -0.62
C CYS A 285 -0.16 32.49 -1.58
N MET A 286 0.22 31.87 -2.69
CA MET A 286 -0.71 31.33 -3.68
C MET A 286 -1.47 30.11 -3.13
N GLN A 287 -0.81 29.27 -2.33
CA GLN A 287 -1.46 28.13 -1.69
C GLN A 287 -2.46 28.55 -0.61
N LEU A 288 -2.15 29.61 0.15
CA LEU A 288 -3.08 30.19 1.11
C LEU A 288 -4.28 30.85 0.43
N LEU A 289 -4.06 31.56 -0.69
CA LEU A 289 -5.14 32.18 -1.47
C LEU A 289 -6.11 31.13 -2.04
N GLN A 290 -5.60 29.96 -2.46
CA GLN A 290 -6.41 28.82 -2.91
C GLN A 290 -7.10 28.04 -1.78
N GLN A 291 -6.97 28.48 -0.52
CA GLN A 291 -7.44 27.77 0.68
C GLN A 291 -6.91 26.34 0.83
N PHE A 292 -5.72 26.05 0.31
CA PHE A 292 -5.08 24.75 0.58
C PHE A 292 -4.64 24.64 2.05
N TYR A 293 -4.29 25.78 2.67
CA TYR A 293 -4.02 25.87 4.11
C TYR A 293 -4.71 27.09 4.72
N LYS A 294 -4.85 27.07 6.04
CA LYS A 294 -5.28 28.24 6.82
C LYS A 294 -4.07 28.94 7.43
N PRO A 295 -4.07 30.28 7.49
CA PRO A 295 -3.03 31.01 8.19
C PRO A 295 -3.08 30.69 9.70
N THR A 296 -1.92 30.64 10.35
CA THR A 296 -1.83 30.41 11.81
C THR A 296 -2.30 31.64 12.58
N ARG A 297 -2.06 32.84 12.03
CA ARG A 297 -2.51 34.14 12.56
C ARG A 297 -2.65 35.14 11.41
N GLY A 298 -3.52 36.13 11.58
CA GLY A 298 -3.80 37.14 10.56
C GLY A 298 -4.98 36.71 9.68
N GLN A 299 -5.26 37.50 8.65
CA GLN A 299 -6.39 37.26 7.75
C GLN A 299 -6.02 37.55 6.31
N ILE A 300 -6.62 36.80 5.39
CA ILE A 300 -6.53 37.00 3.95
C ILE A 300 -7.92 37.36 3.47
N MET A 301 -8.02 38.45 2.72
CA MET A 301 -9.29 38.99 2.25
C MET A 301 -9.30 39.08 0.73
N LEU A 302 -10.45 38.73 0.14
CA LEU A 302 -10.77 38.91 -1.27
C LEU A 302 -12.01 39.81 -1.33
N ASP A 303 -11.91 40.94 -2.03
CA ASP A 303 -12.96 41.97 -2.12
C ASP A 303 -13.51 42.39 -0.74
N ASP A 304 -12.59 42.64 0.18
CA ASP A 304 -12.84 43.04 1.57
C ASP A 304 -13.62 42.01 2.42
N GLN A 305 -13.77 40.77 1.95
CA GLN A 305 -14.31 39.64 2.72
C GLN A 305 -13.23 38.59 2.99
N SER A 306 -13.28 37.93 4.15
CA SER A 306 -12.32 36.86 4.47
C SER A 306 -12.45 35.71 3.48
N ILE A 307 -11.32 35.17 3.02
CA ILE A 307 -11.34 34.04 2.08
C ILE A 307 -12.07 32.82 2.68
N GLU A 308 -12.02 32.64 4.00
CA GLU A 308 -12.65 31.51 4.71
C GLU A 308 -14.19 31.49 4.61
N CYS A 309 -14.81 32.59 4.19
CA CYS A 309 -16.26 32.68 3.99
C CYS A 309 -16.73 32.09 2.64
N PHE A 310 -15.81 31.89 1.69
CA PHE A 310 -16.15 31.39 0.35
C PHE A 310 -16.04 29.88 0.25
N ASP A 311 -16.79 29.31 -0.69
CA ASP A 311 -16.57 27.93 -1.08
C ASP A 311 -15.22 27.74 -1.78
N SER A 312 -14.47 26.73 -1.33
CA SER A 312 -13.12 26.49 -1.83
C SER A 312 -13.13 26.06 -3.29
N GLN A 313 -14.12 25.27 -3.73
CA GLN A 313 -14.21 24.83 -5.12
C GLN A 313 -14.58 26.00 -6.04
N GLU A 314 -15.52 26.86 -5.63
CA GLU A 314 -15.86 28.06 -6.40
C GLU A 314 -14.69 29.05 -6.46
N LEU A 315 -14.01 29.28 -5.34
CA LEU A 315 -12.84 30.16 -5.29
C LEU A 315 -11.72 29.65 -6.22
N GLN A 316 -11.41 28.36 -6.15
CA GLN A 316 -10.38 27.75 -7.01
C GLN A 316 -10.74 27.81 -8.50
N ARG A 317 -12.03 27.74 -8.87
CA ARG A 317 -12.47 27.92 -10.27
C ARG A 317 -12.24 29.33 -10.81
N LYS A 318 -12.13 30.33 -9.93
CA LYS A 318 -11.89 31.74 -10.31
C LYS A 318 -10.41 32.14 -10.28
N ILE A 319 -9.55 31.29 -9.71
CA ILE A 319 -8.11 31.53 -9.61
C ILE A 319 -7.38 30.63 -10.61
N GLY A 320 -6.74 31.23 -11.61
CA GLY A 320 -5.80 30.52 -12.49
C GLY A 320 -4.40 30.46 -11.86
N VAL A 321 -3.78 29.27 -11.85
CA VAL A 321 -2.42 29.09 -11.32
C VAL A 321 -1.53 28.44 -12.36
N VAL A 322 -0.31 28.97 -12.48
CA VAL A 322 0.76 28.40 -13.31
C VAL A 322 1.91 28.02 -12.39
N ASN A 323 2.23 26.72 -12.34
CA ASN A 323 3.32 26.19 -11.52
C ASN A 323 4.68 26.42 -12.20
N GLN A 324 5.75 26.51 -11.39
CA GLN A 324 7.13 26.65 -11.89
C GLN A 324 7.54 25.46 -12.77
N GLU A 325 7.17 24.25 -12.32
CA GLU A 325 7.31 23.01 -13.09
C GLU A 325 5.91 22.56 -13.52
N PRO A 326 5.52 22.77 -14.80
CA PRO A 326 4.21 22.34 -15.26
C PRO A 326 4.16 20.80 -15.33
N VAL A 327 3.08 20.23 -14.80
CA VAL A 327 2.82 18.78 -14.85
C VAL A 327 1.58 18.56 -15.70
N LEU A 328 1.70 17.69 -16.70
CA LEU A 328 0.59 17.25 -17.53
C LEU A 328 0.17 15.84 -17.12
N PHE A 329 -1.13 15.57 -17.20
CA PHE A 329 -1.63 14.20 -17.06
C PHE A 329 -1.24 13.38 -18.29
N ALA A 330 -1.04 12.08 -18.08
CA ALA A 330 -0.73 11.10 -19.12
C ALA A 330 -1.92 10.85 -20.05
N THR A 331 -2.28 11.87 -20.81
CA THR A 331 -3.38 11.93 -21.78
C THR A 331 -2.97 12.90 -22.90
N THR A 332 -3.84 13.13 -23.87
CA THR A 332 -3.54 14.00 -25.01
C THR A 332 -3.52 15.47 -24.64
N ILE A 333 -2.86 16.27 -25.49
CA ILE A 333 -2.72 17.72 -25.29
C ILE A 333 -4.10 18.36 -25.16
N LEU A 334 -5.04 17.96 -26.03
CA LEU A 334 -6.42 18.44 -26.01
C LEU A 334 -7.09 18.19 -24.66
N LYS A 335 -6.99 16.96 -24.14
CA LYS A 335 -7.58 16.59 -22.84
C LYS A 335 -6.93 17.31 -21.66
N ASN A 336 -5.62 17.59 -21.74
CA ASN A 336 -4.94 18.39 -20.73
C ASN A 336 -5.44 19.85 -20.71
N ILE A 337 -5.66 20.48 -21.87
CA ILE A 337 -6.23 21.83 -21.94
C ILE A 337 -7.69 21.82 -21.46
N GLN A 338 -8.47 20.84 -21.90
CA GLN A 338 -9.88 20.66 -21.50
C GLN A 338 -10.02 20.39 -19.99
N TYR A 339 -8.99 19.90 -19.31
CA TYR A 339 -9.01 19.69 -17.86
C TYR A 339 -9.29 20.98 -17.08
N GLY A 340 -8.88 22.15 -17.60
CA GLY A 340 -9.16 23.45 -16.99
C GLY A 340 -10.64 23.85 -17.06
N GLN A 341 -11.35 23.40 -18.11
CA GLN A 341 -12.78 23.64 -18.28
C GLN A 341 -13.42 22.44 -19.01
N PRO A 342 -14.04 21.49 -18.28
CA PRO A 342 -14.52 20.22 -18.85
C PRO A 342 -15.51 20.38 -20.02
N ASN A 343 -16.31 21.44 -20.00
CA ASN A 343 -17.34 21.74 -21.02
C ASN A 343 -16.83 22.65 -22.15
N ALA A 344 -15.52 22.91 -22.25
CA ALA A 344 -14.95 23.74 -23.31
C ALA A 344 -15.12 23.10 -24.69
N THR A 345 -15.50 23.89 -25.68
CA THR A 345 -15.56 23.44 -27.07
C THR A 345 -14.16 23.39 -27.68
N PHE A 346 -14.01 22.67 -28.81
CA PHE A 346 -12.74 22.66 -29.53
C PHE A 346 -12.27 24.07 -29.93
N ALA A 347 -13.21 24.96 -30.29
CA ALA A 347 -12.90 26.35 -30.63
C ALA A 347 -12.33 27.11 -29.43
N ASP A 348 -12.88 26.91 -28.23
CA ASP A 348 -12.38 27.54 -27.00
C ASP A 348 -10.96 27.05 -26.68
N ILE A 349 -10.72 25.74 -26.83
CA ILE A 349 -9.40 25.11 -26.63
C ILE A 349 -8.38 25.68 -27.62
N GLN A 350 -8.75 25.81 -28.89
CA GLN A 350 -7.88 26.39 -29.92
C GLN A 350 -7.58 27.86 -29.64
N ALA A 351 -8.58 28.65 -29.25
CA ALA A 351 -8.41 30.05 -28.88
C ALA A 351 -7.45 30.20 -27.69
N ALA A 352 -7.62 29.40 -26.64
CA ALA A 352 -6.73 29.39 -25.49
C ALA A 352 -5.28 29.03 -25.88
N ALA A 353 -5.10 28.03 -26.75
CA ALA A 353 -3.78 27.64 -27.25
C ALA A 353 -3.12 28.73 -28.11
N MET A 354 -3.91 29.50 -28.87
CA MET A 354 -3.40 30.66 -29.62
C MET A 354 -2.99 31.79 -28.68
N THR A 355 -3.80 32.13 -27.68
CA THR A 355 -3.48 33.17 -26.68
C THR A 355 -2.23 32.81 -25.86
N ALA A 356 -2.05 31.52 -25.55
CA ALA A 356 -0.86 31.02 -24.87
C ALA A 356 0.38 30.84 -25.79
N ASN A 357 0.27 31.21 -27.08
CA ASN A 357 1.31 31.03 -28.09
C ASN A 357 1.79 29.57 -28.26
N ALA A 358 0.90 28.60 -27.98
CA ALA A 358 1.19 27.17 -28.07
C ALA A 358 0.67 26.53 -29.37
N HIS A 359 -0.26 27.19 -30.08
CA HIS A 359 -0.95 26.61 -31.25
C HIS A 359 0.01 26.12 -32.34
N ASN A 360 0.97 26.95 -32.77
CA ASN A 360 1.90 26.59 -33.85
C ASN A 360 2.82 25.42 -33.48
N PHE A 361 3.21 25.33 -32.20
CA PHE A 361 3.99 24.20 -31.68
C PHE A 361 3.16 22.92 -31.68
N ILE A 362 1.90 23.00 -31.24
CA ILE A 362 1.01 21.85 -31.21
C ILE A 362 0.74 21.32 -32.62
N MET A 363 0.55 22.21 -33.61
CA MET A 363 0.31 21.84 -35.01
C MET A 363 1.53 21.25 -35.73
N SER A 364 2.75 21.44 -35.21
CA SER A 364 3.95 20.83 -35.77
C SER A 364 4.21 19.42 -35.24
N LEU A 365 3.45 18.97 -34.24
CA LEU A 365 3.55 17.63 -33.67
C LEU A 365 2.80 16.60 -34.54
N PRO A 366 3.23 15.32 -34.54
CA PRO A 366 2.49 14.24 -35.20
C PRO A 366 1.10 14.04 -34.60
N ASP A 367 0.11 13.65 -35.42
CA ASP A 367 -1.31 13.50 -35.04
C ASP A 367 -1.58 12.58 -33.83
N VAL A 368 -0.67 11.64 -33.55
CA VAL A 368 -0.74 10.72 -32.40
C VAL A 368 -0.70 11.47 -31.04
N CYS A 369 -0.19 12.70 -31.00
CA CYS A 369 -0.14 13.51 -29.78
C CYS A 369 -1.44 14.29 -29.49
N LEU A 370 -2.36 14.37 -30.46
CA LEU A 370 -3.54 15.25 -30.40
C LEU A 370 -4.84 14.55 -29.98
N SER A 371 -4.94 13.22 -30.13
CA SER A 371 -6.20 12.44 -29.97
C SER A 371 -6.32 11.62 -28.67
#